data_AF-A0A2N6E6V4-F1
#
_entry.id   AF-A0A2N6E6V4-F1
#
_cell.length_a   1.000
_cell.length_b   1.000
_cell.length_c   1.000
_cell.angle_alpha   90.00
_cell.angle_beta   90.00
_cell.angle_gamma   90.00
#
_symmetry.space_group_name_H-M   'P 1'
#
loop_
_entity.id
_entity.type
_entity.pdbx_description
1 polymer ?
#
loop_
_entity_poly.entity_id
_entity_poly.type
_entity_poly.pdbx_seq_one_letter_code
_entity_poly.pdbx_strand_id
1 'polypeptide(L)' 'MIEFQVRSKIWLKVDGKPFLGDGRYRILSAIHRYGSINAASRELGMSYRKV' A
#
# COMPACT_ATOMS: atom_id res chain seq x y z
N MET A 1 -27.90 -15.00 -7.51
CA MET A 1 -27.17 -15.55 -6.34
C MET A 1 -26.58 -14.38 -5.57
N ILE A 2 -26.68 -14.38 -4.25
CA ILE A 2 -26.07 -13.34 -3.42
C ILE A 2 -24.61 -13.74 -3.18
N GLU A 3 -23.68 -12.88 -3.59
CA GLU A 3 -22.25 -13.08 -3.38
C GLU A 3 -21.83 -12.43 -2.06
N PHE A 4 -21.33 -13.22 -1.11
CA PHE A 4 -20.81 -12.72 0.17
C PHE A 4 -19.35 -12.33 0.02
N GLN A 5 -19.01 -11.07 0.30
CA GLN A 5 -17.63 -10.58 0.29
C GLN A 5 -17.25 -10.01 1.66
N VAL A 6 -16.22 -10.59 2.29
CA VAL A 6 -15.61 -10.06 3.51
C VAL A 6 -14.45 -9.14 3.13
N ARG A 7 -14.40 -7.94 3.72
CA ARG A 7 -13.27 -7.02 3.61
C ARG A 7 -12.78 -6.64 4.99
N SER A 8 -11.46 -6.65 5.20
CA SER A 8 -10.83 -6.15 6.41
C SER A 8 -9.77 -5.12 6.05
N LYS A 9 -9.54 -4.16 6.96
CA LYS A 9 -8.49 -3.15 6.81
C LYS A 9 -7.70 -3.08 8.11
N ILE A 10 -6.41 -3.39 8.02
CA ILE A 10 -5.49 -3.39 9.16
C ILE A 10 -4.70 -2.09 9.16
N TRP A 11 -4.56 -1.50 10.34
CA TRP A 11 -3.78 -0.29 10.58
C TRP A 11 -2.82 -0.52 11.73
N LEU A 12 -1.54 -0.32 11.46
CA LEU A 12 -0.50 -0.25 12.49
C LEU A 12 -0.54 1.12 13.13
N LYS A 13 -0.49 1.12 14.47
CA LYS A 13 -0.41 2.33 15.28
C LYS A 13 0.88 2.32 16.09
N VAL A 14 1.43 3.51 16.30
CA VAL A 14 2.56 3.75 17.20
C VAL A 14 2.12 4.88 18.14
N ASP A 15 2.26 4.66 19.44
CA ASP A 15 1.83 5.61 20.48
C ASP A 15 0.37 6.08 20.32
N GLY A 16 -0.51 5.13 19.98
CA GLY A 16 -1.93 5.39 19.75
C GLY A 16 -2.26 6.11 18.43
N LYS A 17 -1.25 6.56 17.67
CA LYS A 17 -1.42 7.31 16.41
C LYS A 17 -1.34 6.37 15.20
N PRO A 18 -2.14 6.61 14.14
CA PRO A 18 -2.01 5.86 12.89
C PRO A 18 -0.62 6.02 12.28
N PHE A 19 0.04 4.90 12.00
CA PHE A 19 1.38 4.89 11.40
C PHE A 19 1.32 4.39 9.96
N LEU A 20 0.87 3.15 9.77
CA LEU A 20 0.92 2.47 8.47
C LEU A 20 -0.34 1.66 8.23
N GLY A 21 -0.85 1.68 7.00
CA GLY A 21 -1.87 0.75 6.51
C GLY A 21 -1.40 0.07 5.23
N ASP A 22 -2.18 -0.89 4.74
CA ASP A 22 -1.83 -1.73 3.58
C ASP A 22 -1.32 -0.93 2.36
N GLY A 23 -1.98 0.18 2.02
CA GLY A 23 -1.59 0.99 0.86
C GLY A 23 -0.17 1.56 0.95
N ARG A 24 0.19 2.17 2.08
CA ARG A 24 1.55 2.70 2.30
C ARG A 24 2.57 1.58 2.41
N TYR A 25 2.20 0.45 3.02
CA TYR A 25 3.06 -0.73 3.08
C TYR A 25 3.42 -1.21 1.66
N ARG A 26 2.43 -1.41 0.79
CA ARG A 26 2.64 -1.85 -0.60
C ARG A 26 3.56 -0.90 -1.38
N ILE A 27 3.38 0.41 -1.22
CA ILE A 27 4.22 1.44 -1.84
C ILE A 27 5.67 1.29 -1.37
N LEU A 28 5.91 1.31 -0.06
CA LEU A 28 7.25 1.26 0.50
C LEU A 28 7.95 -0.07 0.18
N SER A 29 7.23 -1.19 0.22
CA SER A 29 7.75 -2.50 -0.18
C SER A 29 8.13 -2.57 -1.66
N ALA A 30 7.38 -1.93 -2.55
CA ALA A 30 7.73 -1.86 -3.97
C ALA A 30 8.98 -0.99 -4.18
N ILE A 31 9.04 0.19 -3.55
CA ILE A 31 10.22 1.07 -3.63
C ILE A 31 11.46 0.34 -3.12
N HIS A 32 11.36 -0.36 -1.99
CA HIS A 32 12.48 -1.13 -1.43
C HIS A 32 12.96 -2.23 -2.38
N ARG A 33 12.04 -3.00 -2.98
CA ARG A 33 12.35 -4.09 -3.90
C ARG A 33 13.02 -3.62 -5.19
N TYR A 34 12.55 -2.51 -5.74
CA TYR A 34 13.00 -2.01 -7.04
C TYR A 34 14.10 -0.94 -6.96
N GLY A 35 14.35 -0.36 -5.78
CA GLY A 35 15.29 0.73 -5.60
C GLY A 35 14.90 2.03 -6.34
N SER A 36 13.66 2.13 -6.83
CA SER A 36 13.20 3.25 -7.67
C SER A 36 11.71 3.49 -7.51
N ILE A 37 11.34 4.75 -7.26
CA ILE A 37 9.94 5.20 -7.19
C ILE A 37 9.28 5.03 -8.57
N ASN A 38 10.01 5.29 -9.65
CA ASN A 38 9.46 5.16 -11.00
C ASN A 38 9.14 3.70 -11.32
N ALA A 39 10.07 2.78 -11.00
CA ALA A 39 9.81 1.35 -11.15
C ALA A 39 8.64 0.87 -10.27
N ALA A 40 8.57 1.32 -9.02
CA ALA A 40 7.46 1.01 -8.12
C ALA A 40 6.11 1.53 -8.64
N SER A 41 6.07 2.71 -9.25
CA SER A 41 4.85 3.26 -9.86
C SER A 41 4.34 2.44 -11.04
N ARG A 42 5.26 1.97 -11.88
CA ARG A 42 4.96 1.07 -12.99
C ARG A 42 4.45 -0.29 -12.50
N GLU A 43 5.09 -0.86 -11.48
CA GLU A 43 4.63 -2.11 -10.83
C GLU A 43 3.22 -1.96 -10.26
N LEU A 44 2.97 -0.89 -9.52
CA LEU A 44 1.71 -0.71 -8.79
C LEU A 44 0.57 -0.21 -9.69
N GLY A 45 0.83 0.07 -10.97
CA GLY A 45 -0.15 0.68 -11.87
C GLY A 45 -0.59 2.08 -11.39
N MET A 46 0.28 2.78 -10.65
CA MET A 46 0.01 4.09 -10.06
C MET A 46 0.78 5.16 -10.81
N SER A 47 0.27 6.39 -10.84
CA SER A 47 1.08 7.49 -11.34
C SER A 47 2.25 7.74 -10.38
N TYR A 48 3.39 8.19 -10.92
CA TYR A 48 4.58 8.51 -10.13
C TYR A 48 4.28 9.42 -8.92
N ARG A 49 3.37 10.39 -9.08
CA ARG A 49 2.95 11.33 -8.02
C ARG A 49 2.13 10.68 -6.90
N LYS A 50 1.49 9.53 -7.15
CA LYS A 50 0.64 8.82 -6.20
C LYS A 50 1.40 7.73 -5.43
N VAL A 51 2.59 7.36 -5.91
CA VAL A 51 3.55 6.52 -5.19
C VAL A 51 4.35 7.41 -4.25
#